data_AF-A0A2A4TW05-F1
#
_entry.id   AF-A0A2A4TW05-F1
#
_cell.length_a   1.000
_cell.length_b   1.000
_cell.length_c   1.000
_cell.angle_alpha   90.00
_cell.angle_beta   90.00
_cell.angle_gamma   90.00
#
_symmetry.space_group_name_H-M   'P 1'
#
loop_
_entity.id
_entity.type
_entity.pdbx_description
1 polymer ?
#
loop_
_entity_poly.entity_id
_entity_poly.type
_entity_poly.pdbx_seq_one_letter_code
_entity_poly.pdbx_strand_id
1 'polypeptide(L)'
;MQTEAIFDVLKQQIYDIFPEWETQGLSRADSLKALNANSIDRAEILMMTMSALKLKIPMVTFGKAKNLGELVDTFAANASTQ
;
A
#
# COMPACT_ATOMS: atom_id res chain seq x y z
N MET A 1 -13.01 -1.69 -8.28
CA MET A 1 -11.63 -2.04 -8.73
C MET A 1 -11.24 -3.39 -8.11
N GLN A 2 -10.47 -4.24 -8.79
CA GLN A 2 -10.08 -5.56 -8.24
C GLN A 2 -8.93 -5.44 -7.23
N THR A 3 -8.98 -6.20 -6.13
CA THR A 3 -7.96 -6.15 -5.06
C THR A 3 -6.58 -6.58 -5.55
N GLU A 4 -6.50 -7.49 -6.52
CA GLU A 4 -5.22 -7.88 -7.15
C GLU A 4 -4.55 -6.70 -7.88
N ALA A 5 -5.31 -5.94 -8.68
CA ALA A 5 -4.79 -4.77 -9.36
C ALA A 5 -4.31 -3.69 -8.39
N ILE A 6 -5.03 -3.48 -7.28
CA ILE A 6 -4.61 -2.54 -6.22
C ILE A 6 -3.33 -3.04 -5.55
N PHE A 7 -3.23 -4.34 -5.28
CA PHE A 7 -2.03 -4.93 -4.69
C PHE A 7 -0.82 -4.80 -5.60
N ASP A 8 -1.00 -4.96 -6.91
CA ASP A 8 0.08 -4.76 -7.88
C ASP A 8 0.54 -3.30 -7.91
N VAL A 9 -0.39 -2.33 -7.93
CA VAL A 9 -0.03 -0.91 -7.83
C VAL A 9 0.73 -0.63 -6.52
N LEU A 10 0.23 -1.12 -5.38
CA LEU A 10 0.87 -0.95 -4.09
C LEU A 10 2.30 -1.53 -4.09
N LYS A 11 2.51 -2.74 -4.62
CA LYS A 11 3.85 -3.34 -4.75
C LYS A 11 4.78 -2.48 -5.59
N GLN A 12 4.31 -1.95 -6.72
CA GLN A 12 5.11 -1.05 -7.55
C GLN A 12 5.58 0.17 -6.75
N GLN A 13 4.69 0.79 -5.95
CA GLN A 13 5.07 1.96 -5.16
C GLN A 13 6.05 1.60 -4.03
N ILE A 14 5.96 0.38 -3.50
CA ILE A 14 6.93 -0.11 -2.52
C ILE A 14 8.29 -0.32 -3.18
N TYR A 15 8.35 -0.89 -4.38
CA TYR A 15 9.62 -1.14 -5.09
C TYR A 15 10.27 0.15 -5.62
N ASP A 16 9.49 1.20 -5.89
CA ASP A 16 10.04 2.52 -6.20
C ASP A 16 10.85 3.10 -5.02
N ILE A 17 10.50 2.74 -3.77
CA ILE A 17 11.20 3.20 -2.56
C ILE A 17 12.23 2.19 -2.07
N PHE A 18 11.93 0.89 -2.17
CA PHE A 18 12.78 -0.23 -1.77
C PHE A 18 13.00 -1.19 -2.96
N PRO A 19 13.81 -0.81 -3.97
CA PRO A 19 14.06 -1.64 -5.14
C PRO A 19 14.61 -3.04 -4.78
N GLU A 20 15.35 -3.14 -3.67
CA GLU A 20 15.93 -4.40 -3.19
C GLU A 20 14.87 -5.44 -2.76
N TRP A 21 13.63 -5.03 -2.46
CA TRP A 21 12.55 -5.95 -2.07
C TRP A 21 11.88 -6.62 -3.26
N GLU A 22 12.08 -6.13 -4.48
CA GLU A 22 11.51 -6.72 -5.69
C GLU A 22 11.95 -8.18 -5.85
N THR A 23 13.22 -8.46 -5.53
CA THR A 23 13.80 -9.80 -5.61
C THR A 23 13.27 -10.80 -4.59
N GLN A 24 12.80 -10.31 -3.43
CA GLN A 24 12.28 -11.14 -2.35
C GLN A 24 10.81 -11.49 -2.57
N GLY A 25 10.09 -10.61 -3.28
CA GLY A 25 8.67 -10.70 -3.48
C GLY A 25 7.89 -10.32 -2.22
N LEU A 26 6.75 -9.67 -2.42
CA LEU A 26 5.85 -9.27 -1.36
C LEU A 26 4.53 -10.03 -1.44
N SER A 27 4.05 -10.47 -0.29
CA SER A 27 2.77 -11.12 -0.06
C SER A 27 1.81 -10.18 0.66
N ARG A 28 0.51 -10.49 0.64
CA ARG A 28 -0.50 -9.71 1.37
C ARG A 28 -0.31 -9.77 2.89
N ALA A 29 0.36 -10.80 3.42
CA ALA A 29 0.60 -10.95 4.85
C ALA A 29 1.75 -10.07 5.35
N ASP A 30 2.59 -9.55 4.46
CA ASP A 30 3.76 -8.78 4.84
C ASP A 30 3.39 -7.46 5.48
N SER A 31 4.17 -7.07 6.48
CA SER A 31 4.02 -5.80 7.18
C SER A 31 5.18 -4.89 6.82
N LEU A 32 4.87 -3.72 6.24
CA LEU A 32 5.89 -2.69 5.97
C LEU A 32 6.71 -2.36 7.23
N LYS A 33 6.05 -2.34 8.40
CA LYS A 33 6.74 -2.14 9.67
C LYS A 33 7.70 -3.29 10.02
N ALA A 34 7.28 -4.54 9.80
CA ALA A 34 8.15 -5.70 10.06
C ALA A 34 9.31 -5.79 9.06
N LEU A 35 9.11 -5.26 7.85
CA LEU A 35 10.15 -5.08 6.82
C LEU A 35 11.04 -3.85 7.07
N ASN A 36 10.94 -3.20 8.25
CA ASN A 36 11.71 -2.02 8.64
C ASN A 36 11.41 -0.71 7.89
N ALA A 37 10.30 -0.60 7.15
CA ALA A 37 9.86 0.70 6.62
C ALA A 37 9.44 1.63 7.77
N ASN A 38 10.07 2.80 7.81
CA ASN A 38 9.81 3.80 8.83
C ASN A 38 8.51 4.58 8.54
N SER A 39 8.16 5.54 9.39
CA SER A 39 6.89 6.27 9.25
C SER A 39 6.81 7.20 8.03
N ILE A 40 7.95 7.74 7.58
CA ILE A 40 8.04 8.58 6.38
C ILE A 40 7.83 7.70 5.15
N ASP A 41 8.55 6.59 5.04
CA ASP A 41 8.44 5.68 3.90
C ASP A 41 7.01 5.14 3.76
N ARG A 42 6.39 4.72 4.88
CA ARG A 42 5.00 4.25 4.87
C ARG A 42 4.03 5.35 4.41
N ALA A 43 4.25 6.59 4.84
CA ALA A 43 3.40 7.69 4.41
C ALA A 43 3.55 7.96 2.91
N GLU A 44 4.77 7.92 2.39
CA GLU A 44 5.08 8.11 0.99
C GLU A 44 4.46 7.02 0.11
N ILE A 45 4.62 5.74 0.46
CA ILE A 45 3.99 4.60 -0.24
C ILE A 45 2.47 4.80 -0.35
N LEU A 46 1.82 5.19 0.75
CA LEU A 46 0.38 5.42 0.77
C LEU A 46 -0.02 6.59 -0.13
N MET A 47 0.74 7.70 -0.11
CA MET A 47 0.48 8.86 -0.96
C MET A 47 0.69 8.55 -2.45
N MET A 48 1.78 7.86 -2.80
CA MET A 48 2.05 7.41 -4.16
C MET A 48 0.95 6.47 -4.66
N THR A 49 0.53 5.52 -3.83
CA THR A 49 -0.55 4.57 -4.18
C THR A 49 -1.89 5.29 -4.36
N MET A 50 -2.24 6.22 -3.47
CA MET A 50 -3.44 7.06 -3.63
C MET A 50 -3.41 7.86 -4.94
N SER A 51 -2.26 8.47 -5.26
CA SER A 51 -2.07 9.23 -6.50
C SER A 51 -2.27 8.35 -7.74
N ALA A 52 -1.61 7.19 -7.78
CA ALA A 52 -1.71 6.22 -8.87
C ALA A 52 -3.15 5.70 -9.07
N LEU A 53 -3.89 5.49 -7.98
CA LEU A 53 -5.28 5.05 -8.00
C LEU A 53 -6.30 6.20 -8.15
N LYS A 54 -5.83 7.46 -8.17
CA LYS A 54 -6.65 8.70 -8.17
C LYS A 54 -7.63 8.79 -7.00
N LEU A 55 -7.23 8.29 -5.83
CA LEU A 55 -8.02 8.29 -4.61
C LEU A 55 -7.59 9.43 -3.67
N LYS A 56 -8.53 9.89 -2.83
CA LYS A 56 -8.25 10.82 -1.73
C LYS A 56 -8.77 10.23 -0.43
N ILE A 57 -7.90 9.56 0.31
CA ILE A 57 -8.23 8.87 1.55
C ILE A 57 -7.50 9.56 2.72
N PRO A 58 -8.19 9.89 3.83
CA PRO A 58 -7.51 10.40 5.02
C PRO A 58 -6.47 9.40 5.54
N MET A 59 -5.24 9.85 5.82
CA MET A 59 -4.14 8.97 6.27
C MET A 59 -4.49 8.18 7.54
N VAL A 60 -5.32 8.75 8.40
CA VAL A 60 -5.82 8.12 9.65
C VAL A 60 -6.53 6.79 9.38
N THR A 61 -7.16 6.63 8.21
CA THR A 61 -7.86 5.40 7.82
C THR A 61 -6.92 4.20 7.75
N PHE A 62 -5.65 4.42 7.40
CA PHE A 62 -4.64 3.36 7.31
C PHE A 62 -3.98 3.02 8.66
N GLY A 63 -4.23 3.80 9.72
CA GLY A 63 -3.53 3.64 11.01
C GLY A 63 -3.78 2.30 11.71
N LYS A 64 -4.83 1.56 11.31
CA LYS A 64 -5.16 0.23 11.83
C LYS A 64 -4.59 -0.93 11.00
N ALA A 65 -4.14 -0.65 9.78
CA ALA A 65 -3.65 -1.67 8.87
C ALA A 65 -2.29 -2.22 9.33
N LYS A 66 -2.19 -3.54 9.41
CA LYS A 66 -1.03 -4.27 9.93
C LYS A 66 -0.16 -4.84 8.83
N ASN A 67 -0.75 -5.13 7.69
CA ASN A 67 -0.11 -5.78 6.54
C ASN A 67 -0.60 -5.18 5.21
N LEU A 68 0.06 -5.57 4.12
CA LEU A 68 -0.27 -5.08 2.78
C LEU A 68 -1.69 -5.43 2.35
N GLY A 69 -2.23 -6.59 2.77
CA GLY A 69 -3.61 -6.99 2.49
C GLY A 69 -4.63 -6.02 3.06
N GLU A 70 -4.48 -5.64 4.34
CA GLU A 70 -5.37 -4.67 4.99
C GLU A 70 -5.26 -3.26 4.36
N LEU A 71 -4.09 -2.89 3.83
CA LEU A 71 -3.94 -1.67 3.04
C LEU A 71 -4.73 -1.76 1.74
N VAL A 72 -4.60 -2.86 1.00
CA VAL A 72 -5.36 -3.12 -0.24
C VAL A 72 -6.86 -3.09 0.01
N ASP A 73 -7.33 -3.70 1.09
CA ASP A 73 -8.75 -3.70 1.47
C ASP A 73 -9.24 -2.27 1.73
N THR A 74 -8.43 -1.45 2.40
CA THR A 74 -8.73 -0.04 2.64
C THR A 74 -8.87 0.73 1.32
N PHE A 75 -7.94 0.54 0.39
CA PHE A 75 -8.03 1.14 -0.94
C PHE A 75 -9.25 0.66 -1.72
N ALA A 76 -9.53 -0.65 -1.72
CA ALA A 76 -10.64 -1.25 -2.45
C ALA A 76 -12.00 -0.75 -1.96
N ALA A 77 -12.17 -0.60 -0.64
CA ALA A 77 -13.38 -0.06 -0.02
C ALA A 77 -13.67 1.39 -0.48
N ASN A 78 -12.62 2.20 -0.65
CA ASN A 78 -12.73 3.60 -1.06
C ASN A 78 -12.78 3.78 -2.60
N ALA A 79 -12.26 2.82 -3.37
CA ALA A 79 -12.35 2.82 -4.82
C ALA A 79 -13.73 2.42 -5.36
N SER A 80 -14.56 1.77 -4.53
CA SER A 80 -15.93 1.36 -4.89
C SER A 80 -16.99 2.38 -4.47
N THR A 81 -16.59 3.43 -3.75
CA THR A 81 -17.45 4.51 -3.25
C THR A 81 -17.27 5.82 -4.02
N GLN A 82 -16.53 5.80 -5.13
CA GLN A 82 -16.36 6.89 -6.10
C GLN A 82 -17.23 6.67 -7.34
#